data_AF-A0A151MYP3-F1
#
_entry.id   AF-A0A151MYP3-F1
#
_cell.length_a   1.000
_cell.length_b   1.000
_cell.length_c   1.000
_cell.angle_alpha   90.00
_cell.angle_beta   90.00
_cell.angle_gamma   90.00
#
_symmetry.space_group_name_H-M   'P 1'
#
loop_
_entity.id
_entity.type
_entity.pdbx_description
1 polymer ?
#
loop_
_entity_poly.entity_id
_entity_poly.type
_entity_poly.pdbx_seq_one_letter_code
_entity_poly.pdbx_strand_id
1 'polypeptide(L)'
;MYKCIVWHKEHQHQGKTRLHLLVGPTISIPRPQAVAGKETSLLCHVEGFFPMDVDMMWLRDGQVQKGFTRSSPQSKLDGTFIITLTYTFTAALHNSGSIFSCCIYHEVLGQSLQEDISLDILEQSTEVDETRTLIIAIIIIAGTVVIITISFHTNRRKGWAVSYSISEVAGPERCLLGQEVTLRCSMKGTFPEDVTIKWEWIHSEDRTIPDSNQPQSPSAPRGCRVTEERAGTHLTSYLTFTATVKDDGARVRCCFLHEAKQIREERVSPDIRVWAQPQVSEIQVLPEWDPRDKVPFAVQLHNLYPKEVPPIQWGWDGAGSWREDPAQIDKNADGTFTATSVWRVPSRSLTRPELRVRVCVQHGPGEPAIERELSLRDAGLLRPPDVSEISQPESMPTGKGVILSCHIVGHFPGELSITWLRRGKGEANAVTLRESAECRMEYDRAILALDGKSFQQETRLILMMPKDQGAEYICHVGHLALETPIERSSCKW
;
A
#
# COMPACT_ATOMS: atom_id res chain seq x y z
N MET A 1 -19.70 -8.71 -12.58
CA MET A 1 -19.07 -9.86 -13.28
C MET A 1 -17.76 -9.36 -13.85
N TYR A 2 -16.63 -9.84 -13.33
CA TYR A 2 -15.32 -9.35 -13.75
C TYR A 2 -14.87 -10.16 -14.95
N LYS A 3 -14.40 -9.46 -15.99
CA LYS A 3 -13.99 -10.03 -17.26
C LYS A 3 -12.51 -9.71 -17.45
N CYS A 4 -11.67 -10.72 -17.31
CA CYS A 4 -10.27 -10.65 -17.69
C CYS A 4 -10.17 -10.99 -19.19
N ILE A 5 -9.52 -10.11 -19.95
CA ILE A 5 -9.23 -10.33 -21.36
C ILE A 5 -7.72 -10.31 -21.51
N VAL A 6 -7.16 -11.42 -21.97
CA VAL A 6 -5.75 -11.58 -22.29
C VAL A 6 -5.62 -11.61 -23.80
N TRP A 7 -4.76 -10.75 -24.34
CA TRP A 7 -4.45 -10.74 -25.77
C TRP A 7 -3.12 -11.44 -26.00
N HIS A 8 -3.09 -12.41 -26.92
CA HIS A 8 -1.88 -13.09 -27.34
C HIS A 8 -1.87 -13.20 -28.87
N LYS A 9 -1.05 -12.36 -29.52
CA LYS A 9 -1.09 -12.12 -30.97
C LYS A 9 -2.49 -11.63 -31.39
N GLU A 10 -3.09 -12.22 -32.44
CA GLU A 10 -4.49 -11.97 -32.85
C GLU A 10 -5.52 -12.75 -32.01
N HIS A 11 -5.08 -13.57 -31.05
CA HIS A 11 -5.98 -14.41 -30.26
C HIS A 11 -6.35 -13.73 -28.95
N GLN A 12 -7.66 -13.69 -28.68
CA GLN A 12 -8.24 -13.12 -27.47
C GLN A 12 -8.70 -14.26 -26.55
N HIS A 13 -8.12 -14.34 -25.36
CA HIS A 13 -8.54 -15.24 -24.30
C HIS A 13 -9.32 -14.48 -23.23
N GLN A 14 -10.46 -15.03 -22.81
CA GLN A 14 -11.34 -14.36 -21.86
C GLN A 14 -11.64 -15.25 -20.66
N GLY A 15 -11.22 -14.81 -19.47
CA GLY A 15 -11.65 -15.38 -18.19
C GLY A 15 -12.78 -14.53 -17.60
N LYS A 16 -13.83 -15.16 -17.08
CA LYS A 16 -14.87 -14.48 -16.30
C LYS A 16 -14.83 -14.99 -14.87
N THR A 17 -14.87 -14.09 -13.90
CA THR A 17 -15.02 -14.43 -12.48
C THR A 17 -16.12 -13.58 -11.83
N ARG A 18 -16.77 -14.11 -10.80
CA ARG A 18 -17.76 -13.38 -9.99
C ARG A 18 -17.15 -13.20 -8.60
N LEU A 19 -16.91 -11.95 -8.22
CA LEU A 19 -16.56 -11.62 -6.84
C LEU A 19 -17.86 -11.70 -6.03
N HIS A 20 -17.92 -12.64 -5.08
CA HIS A 20 -18.99 -12.73 -4.10
C HIS A 20 -18.54 -11.98 -2.86
N LEU A 21 -18.86 -10.68 -2.80
CA LEU A 21 -18.59 -9.87 -1.61
C LEU A 21 -19.69 -10.16 -0.59
N LEU A 22 -19.28 -10.49 0.63
CA LEU A 22 -20.13 -10.92 1.72
C LEU A 22 -19.66 -10.20 2.99
N VAL A 23 -20.54 -9.44 3.64
CA VAL A 23 -20.23 -8.66 4.85
C VAL A 23 -21.26 -8.97 5.92
N GLY A 24 -20.82 -9.31 7.14
CA GLY A 24 -21.69 -9.75 8.23
C GLY A 24 -22.40 -8.60 8.96
N PRO A 25 -23.65 -8.80 9.45
CA PRO A 25 -24.40 -7.78 10.18
C PRO A 25 -23.89 -7.56 11.61
N THR A 26 -24.06 -6.33 12.12
CA THR A 26 -23.95 -5.97 13.54
C THR A 26 -25.34 -5.60 14.09
N ILE A 27 -25.72 -6.15 15.24
CA ILE A 27 -27.02 -5.90 15.89
C ILE A 27 -26.84 -4.92 17.05
N SER A 28 -27.81 -4.02 17.23
CA SER A 28 -27.94 -3.19 18.43
C SER A 28 -29.40 -3.02 18.83
N ILE A 29 -29.68 -3.16 20.12
CA ILE A 29 -31.03 -3.02 20.70
C ILE A 29 -30.97 -1.93 21.78
N PRO A 30 -31.58 -0.74 21.56
CA PRO A 30 -31.69 0.28 22.60
C PRO A 30 -32.50 -0.24 23.80
N ARG A 31 -32.17 0.20 25.03
CA ARG A 31 -32.89 -0.20 26.25
C ARG A 31 -34.00 0.80 26.61
N PRO A 32 -35.29 0.53 26.30
CA PRO A 32 -36.37 1.42 26.71
C PRO A 32 -36.79 1.18 28.16
N GLN A 33 -37.26 2.26 28.81
CA GLN A 33 -37.99 2.16 30.08
C GLN A 33 -39.47 1.90 29.78
N ALA A 34 -40.00 0.78 30.26
CA ALA A 34 -41.40 0.42 30.08
C ALA A 34 -42.22 0.89 31.30
N VAL A 35 -43.42 1.41 31.07
CA VAL A 35 -44.36 1.75 32.14
C VAL A 35 -45.52 0.78 32.08
N ALA A 36 -45.90 0.23 33.23
CA ALA A 36 -46.99 -0.72 33.32
C ALA A 36 -48.30 -0.16 32.71
N GLY A 37 -48.95 -0.94 31.85
CA GLY A 37 -50.21 -0.56 31.20
C GLY A 37 -50.07 0.33 29.96
N LYS A 38 -48.85 0.73 29.56
CA LYS A 38 -48.62 1.51 28.34
C LYS A 38 -48.01 0.66 27.22
N GLU A 39 -48.29 1.05 25.98
CA GLU A 39 -47.62 0.49 24.81
C GLU A 39 -46.13 0.85 24.82
N THR A 40 -45.29 -0.14 24.53
CA THR A 40 -43.83 -0.04 24.47
C THR A 40 -43.34 -0.70 23.18
N SER A 41 -42.37 -0.07 22.50
CA SER A 41 -41.80 -0.57 21.25
C SER A 41 -40.32 -0.91 21.44
N LEU A 42 -39.92 -2.11 21.02
CA LEU A 42 -38.53 -2.56 20.91
C LEU A 42 -38.05 -2.38 19.48
N LEU A 43 -36.83 -1.83 19.33
CA LEU A 43 -36.20 -1.62 18.03
C LEU A 43 -34.90 -2.41 17.99
N CYS A 44 -34.72 -3.22 16.95
CA CYS A 44 -33.47 -3.93 16.68
C CYS A 44 -32.86 -3.32 15.42
N HIS A 45 -31.77 -2.57 15.59
CA HIS A 45 -31.03 -1.95 14.50
C HIS A 45 -29.93 -2.90 14.03
N VAL A 46 -29.94 -3.20 12.73
CA VAL A 46 -28.96 -4.07 12.09
C VAL A 46 -28.23 -3.31 11.00
N GLU A 47 -26.90 -3.28 11.07
CA GLU A 47 -26.07 -2.47 10.19
C GLU A 47 -24.90 -3.26 9.61
N GLY A 48 -24.34 -2.78 8.51
CA GLY A 48 -23.03 -3.22 8.01
C GLY A 48 -23.05 -4.53 7.21
N PHE A 49 -24.21 -4.97 6.72
CA PHE A 49 -24.33 -6.25 6.01
C PHE A 49 -24.48 -6.12 4.49
N PHE A 50 -24.07 -7.16 3.78
CA PHE A 50 -24.26 -7.32 2.33
C PHE A 50 -24.17 -8.82 1.98
N PRO A 51 -25.06 -9.38 1.14
CA PRO A 51 -26.15 -8.75 0.37
C PRO A 51 -27.38 -8.34 1.20
N MET A 52 -28.39 -7.73 0.56
CA MET A 52 -29.60 -7.17 1.22
C MET A 52 -30.53 -8.25 1.83
N ASP A 53 -30.42 -9.50 1.37
CA ASP A 53 -31.29 -10.59 1.77
C ASP A 53 -30.91 -11.11 3.18
N VAL A 54 -31.74 -10.78 4.16
CA VAL A 54 -31.61 -11.21 5.57
C VAL A 54 -32.97 -11.61 6.13
N ASP A 55 -33.01 -12.64 6.97
CA ASP A 55 -34.20 -13.05 7.72
C ASP A 55 -34.07 -12.66 9.18
N MET A 56 -35.13 -12.09 9.75
CA MET A 56 -35.09 -11.51 11.11
C MET A 56 -36.38 -11.79 11.87
N MET A 57 -36.27 -12.03 13.18
CA MET A 57 -37.42 -12.25 14.06
C MET A 57 -37.15 -11.80 15.49
N TRP A 58 -38.23 -11.47 16.21
CA TRP A 58 -38.20 -11.26 17.65
C TRP A 58 -38.58 -12.54 18.38
N LEU A 59 -37.79 -12.91 19.39
CA LEU A 59 -38.10 -13.93 20.37
C LEU A 59 -38.43 -13.28 21.71
N ARG A 60 -39.29 -13.94 22.48
CA ARG A 60 -39.51 -13.66 23.90
C ARG A 60 -39.37 -14.96 24.65
N ASP A 61 -38.42 -15.04 25.58
CA ASP A 61 -38.13 -16.23 26.38
C ASP A 61 -37.99 -17.50 25.50
N GLY A 62 -37.36 -17.34 24.33
CA GLY A 62 -37.14 -18.40 23.33
C GLY A 62 -38.30 -18.66 22.35
N GLN A 63 -39.46 -17.99 22.48
CA GLN A 63 -40.60 -18.16 21.57
C GLN A 63 -40.74 -17.03 20.54
N VAL A 64 -41.00 -17.39 19.29
CA VAL A 64 -41.17 -16.45 18.16
C VAL A 64 -42.42 -15.59 18.34
N GLN A 65 -42.24 -14.27 18.32
CA GLN A 65 -43.32 -13.29 18.42
C GLN A 65 -43.93 -12.97 17.05
N LYS A 66 -45.23 -12.65 17.04
CA LYS A 66 -45.96 -12.23 15.84
C LYS A 66 -46.25 -10.73 15.91
N GLY A 67 -46.36 -10.06 14.76
CA GLY A 67 -46.74 -8.63 14.69
C GLY A 67 -45.58 -7.63 14.75
N PHE A 68 -44.35 -8.07 14.49
CA PHE A 68 -43.22 -7.16 14.27
C PHE A 68 -43.26 -6.56 12.85
N THR A 69 -42.74 -5.35 12.70
CA THR A 69 -42.65 -4.63 11.42
C THR A 69 -41.19 -4.39 11.05
N ARG A 70 -40.89 -4.52 9.76
CA ARG A 70 -39.54 -4.39 9.20
C ARG A 70 -39.46 -3.11 8.37
N SER A 71 -38.43 -2.30 8.58
CA SER A 71 -38.17 -1.11 7.76
C SER A 71 -37.68 -1.50 6.36
N SER A 72 -37.84 -0.60 5.38
CA SER A 72 -37.15 -0.74 4.10
C SER A 72 -35.63 -0.68 4.29
N PRO A 73 -34.82 -1.56 3.67
CA PRO A 73 -33.37 -1.50 3.79
C PRO A 73 -32.80 -0.22 3.18
N GLN A 74 -31.88 0.42 3.88
CA GLN A 74 -31.21 1.64 3.44
C GLN A 74 -29.74 1.35 3.13
N SER A 75 -29.23 1.84 2.01
CA SER A 75 -27.81 1.68 1.66
C SER A 75 -26.96 2.79 2.28
N LYS A 76 -25.84 2.41 2.91
CA LYS A 76 -24.78 3.30 3.38
C LYS A 76 -23.82 3.69 2.25
N LEU A 77 -23.04 4.74 2.49
CA LEU A 77 -22.01 5.23 1.57
C LEU A 77 -20.89 4.19 1.32
N ASP A 78 -20.68 3.29 2.27
CA ASP A 78 -19.71 2.18 2.22
C ASP A 78 -20.22 0.97 1.41
N GLY A 79 -21.45 1.02 0.89
CA GLY A 79 -22.07 -0.05 0.11
C GLY A 79 -22.78 -1.14 0.92
N THR A 80 -22.81 -1.04 2.25
CA THR A 80 -23.55 -1.96 3.14
C THR A 80 -24.98 -1.49 3.41
N PHE A 81 -25.83 -2.36 3.96
CA PHE A 81 -27.23 -2.05 4.27
C PHE A 81 -27.49 -1.84 5.77
N ILE A 82 -28.53 -1.05 6.05
CA ILE A 82 -29.13 -0.86 7.38
C ILE A 82 -30.59 -1.28 7.33
N ILE A 83 -31.04 -1.97 8.38
CA ILE A 83 -32.44 -2.31 8.55
C ILE A 83 -32.84 -2.31 10.03
N THR A 84 -34.09 -1.96 10.33
CA THR A 84 -34.62 -1.96 11.69
C THR A 84 -35.85 -2.85 11.81
N LEU A 85 -35.89 -3.69 12.84
CA LEU A 85 -37.03 -4.54 13.19
C LEU A 85 -37.71 -4.01 14.45
N THR A 86 -38.98 -3.64 14.34
CA THR A 86 -39.76 -3.02 15.42
C THR A 86 -40.82 -3.97 15.94
N TYR A 87 -40.91 -4.15 17.26
CA TYR A 87 -41.95 -4.95 17.91
C TYR A 87 -42.63 -4.13 19.00
N THR A 88 -43.95 -3.92 18.86
CA THR A 88 -44.75 -3.12 19.80
C THR A 88 -45.70 -4.01 20.58
N PHE A 89 -45.75 -3.83 21.90
CA PHE A 89 -46.63 -4.58 22.80
C PHE A 89 -46.98 -3.74 24.04
N THR A 90 -48.01 -4.14 24.79
CA THR A 90 -48.39 -3.48 26.04
C THR A 90 -47.65 -4.10 27.22
N ALA A 91 -46.89 -3.29 27.96
CA ALA A 91 -46.12 -3.76 29.12
C ALA A 91 -47.05 -4.09 30.29
N ALA A 92 -47.01 -5.33 30.79
CA ALA A 92 -47.78 -5.77 31.95
C ALA A 92 -46.85 -6.10 33.11
N LEU A 93 -47.26 -5.82 34.36
CA LEU A 93 -46.41 -5.94 35.55
C LEU A 93 -45.83 -7.35 35.77
N HIS A 94 -46.57 -8.38 35.37
CA HIS A 94 -46.14 -9.78 35.45
C HIS A 94 -45.09 -10.18 34.39
N ASN A 95 -44.79 -9.31 33.43
CA ASN A 95 -43.76 -9.52 32.40
C ASN A 95 -42.38 -9.01 32.84
N SER A 96 -42.24 -8.52 34.08
CA SER A 96 -40.97 -8.04 34.63
C SER A 96 -39.96 -9.19 34.68
N GLY A 97 -38.83 -9.05 33.98
CA GLY A 97 -37.80 -10.09 33.87
C GLY A 97 -37.86 -11.00 32.64
N SER A 98 -38.84 -10.84 31.72
CA SER A 98 -38.80 -11.52 30.41
C SER A 98 -37.62 -11.05 29.56
N ILE A 99 -36.98 -11.99 28.85
CA ILE A 99 -35.88 -11.73 27.92
C ILE A 99 -36.42 -11.66 26.50
N PHE A 100 -36.16 -10.54 25.83
CA PHE A 100 -36.45 -10.36 24.41
C PHE A 100 -35.18 -10.51 23.60
N SER A 101 -35.24 -11.22 22.49
CA SER A 101 -34.07 -11.48 21.65
C SER A 101 -34.35 -11.13 20.20
N CYS A 102 -33.45 -10.39 19.56
CA CYS A 102 -33.48 -10.17 18.12
C CYS A 102 -32.59 -11.21 17.44
N CYS A 103 -33.16 -12.05 16.57
CA CYS A 103 -32.44 -13.07 15.83
C CYS A 103 -32.34 -12.70 14.36
N ILE A 104 -31.14 -12.80 13.79
CA ILE A 104 -30.89 -12.61 12.37
C ILE A 104 -30.18 -13.81 11.74
N TYR A 105 -30.63 -14.17 10.55
CA TYR A 105 -29.98 -15.13 9.67
C TYR A 105 -29.47 -14.39 8.43
N HIS A 106 -28.17 -14.51 8.20
CA HIS A 106 -27.49 -13.99 7.03
C HIS A 106 -26.51 -15.05 6.52
N GLU A 107 -26.36 -15.16 5.20
CA GLU A 107 -25.60 -16.23 4.54
C GLU A 107 -24.15 -16.34 5.05
N VAL A 108 -23.58 -15.23 5.53
CA VAL A 108 -22.19 -15.12 6.02
C VAL A 108 -21.99 -15.69 7.42
N LEU A 109 -23.05 -15.77 8.24
CA LEU A 109 -22.92 -16.07 9.66
C LEU A 109 -22.83 -17.58 9.95
N GLY A 110 -23.30 -18.45 9.05
CA GLY A 110 -23.35 -19.91 9.24
C GLY A 110 -24.30 -20.40 10.34
N GLN A 111 -24.54 -19.59 11.38
CA GLN A 111 -25.50 -19.75 12.47
C GLN A 111 -26.22 -18.40 12.71
N SER A 112 -27.37 -18.40 13.39
CA SER A 112 -28.08 -17.16 13.71
C SER A 112 -27.30 -16.31 14.70
N LEU A 113 -27.20 -15.01 14.42
CA LEU A 113 -26.73 -14.03 15.40
C LEU A 113 -27.93 -13.56 16.24
N GLN A 114 -27.79 -13.57 17.56
CA GLN A 114 -28.85 -13.25 18.51
C GLN A 114 -28.34 -12.24 19.55
N GLU A 115 -29.12 -11.20 19.83
CA GLU A 115 -28.86 -10.21 20.87
C GLU A 115 -30.05 -10.15 21.84
N ASP A 116 -29.78 -10.19 23.15
CA ASP A 116 -30.78 -10.29 24.22
C ASP A 116 -30.94 -9.00 25.02
N ILE A 117 -32.16 -8.72 25.47
CA ILE A 117 -32.49 -7.56 26.31
C ILE A 117 -33.56 -7.89 27.37
N SER A 118 -33.37 -7.35 28.57
CA SER A 118 -34.37 -7.36 29.65
C SER A 118 -35.05 -5.99 29.79
N LEU A 119 -36.33 -5.95 30.16
CA LEU A 119 -37.08 -4.71 30.37
C LEU A 119 -37.28 -4.40 31.85
N ASP A 120 -37.00 -3.15 32.22
CA ASP A 120 -37.36 -2.58 33.52
C ASP A 120 -38.75 -1.95 33.42
N ILE A 121 -39.74 -2.53 34.13
CA ILE A 121 -41.12 -2.04 34.15
C ILE A 121 -41.33 -1.18 35.40
N LEU A 122 -41.59 0.12 35.21
CA LEU A 122 -41.90 1.08 36.27
C LEU A 122 -43.40 1.02 36.62
N GLU A 123 -43.72 0.89 37.91
CA GLU A 123 -45.08 0.97 38.44
C GLU A 123 -45.65 2.40 38.33
N GLN A 124 -46.90 2.49 37.87
CA GLN A 124 -47.63 3.75 37.80
C GLN A 124 -48.25 4.06 39.17
N SER A 125 -47.60 4.92 39.96
CA SER A 125 -48.16 5.37 41.25
C SER A 125 -49.29 6.38 41.00
N THR A 126 -50.53 5.97 41.24
CA THR A 126 -51.68 6.88 41.35
C THR A 126 -52.42 6.57 42.63
N GLU A 127 -52.33 7.47 43.61
CA GLU A 127 -53.48 7.90 44.41
C GLU A 127 -53.07 9.13 45.23
N VAL A 128 -53.63 10.27 44.83
CA VAL A 128 -53.71 11.48 45.63
C VAL A 128 -54.94 11.29 46.50
N ASP A 129 -54.79 11.31 47.83
CA ASP A 129 -55.91 11.52 48.72
C ASP A 129 -55.63 12.65 49.71
N GLU A 130 -56.55 13.61 49.71
CA GLU A 130 -56.58 14.76 50.57
C GLU A 130 -56.90 14.33 52.00
N THR A 131 -56.05 14.70 52.96
CA THR A 131 -56.40 15.12 54.34
C THR A 131 -55.20 14.93 55.28
N ARG A 132 -54.10 15.66 55.05
CA ARG A 132 -53.05 15.78 56.08
C ARG A 132 -52.22 17.06 56.02
N THR A 133 -52.82 18.14 55.51
CA THR A 133 -52.17 19.42 55.17
C THR A 133 -51.96 20.38 56.34
N LEU A 134 -52.24 19.97 57.59
CA LEU A 134 -52.16 20.89 58.75
C LEU A 134 -51.05 20.54 59.74
N ILE A 135 -50.60 19.29 59.83
CA ILE A 135 -49.52 18.89 60.75
C ILE A 135 -48.14 19.09 60.09
N ILE A 136 -48.08 19.03 58.75
CA ILE A 136 -46.85 19.17 57.98
C ILE A 136 -46.39 20.64 57.92
N ALA A 137 -47.30 21.63 57.95
CA ALA A 137 -46.97 23.05 57.86
C ALA A 137 -46.05 23.54 59.01
N ILE A 138 -46.22 23.02 60.22
CA ILE A 138 -45.43 23.44 61.41
C ILE A 138 -44.02 22.82 61.39
N ILE A 139 -43.91 21.56 60.93
CA ILE A 139 -42.62 20.87 60.76
C ILE A 139 -41.84 21.43 59.56
N ILE A 140 -42.53 21.88 58.50
CA ILE A 140 -41.92 22.54 57.33
C ILE A 140 -41.30 23.89 57.71
N ILE A 141 -41.90 24.70 58.58
CA ILE A 141 -41.33 26.02 58.91
C ILE A 141 -40.03 25.90 59.74
N ALA A 142 -40.00 24.97 60.71
CA ALA A 142 -38.77 24.71 61.48
C ALA A 142 -37.71 23.98 60.63
N GLY A 143 -38.12 23.05 59.77
CA GLY A 143 -37.25 22.33 58.85
C GLY A 143 -36.68 23.22 57.74
N THR A 144 -37.45 24.17 57.20
CA THR A 144 -37.01 25.04 56.10
C THR A 144 -35.91 26.00 56.55
N VAL A 145 -35.91 26.51 57.78
CA VAL A 145 -34.82 27.39 58.27
C VAL A 145 -33.51 26.60 58.44
N VAL A 146 -33.57 25.35 58.91
CA VAL A 146 -32.41 24.46 59.02
C VAL A 146 -31.93 24.01 57.62
N ILE A 147 -32.86 23.70 56.71
CA ILE A 147 -32.53 23.34 55.33
C ILE A 147 -31.97 24.55 54.56
N ILE A 148 -32.44 25.77 54.80
CA ILE A 148 -31.92 26.98 54.15
C ILE A 148 -30.53 27.32 54.68
N THR A 149 -30.25 27.17 55.97
CA THR A 149 -28.90 27.37 56.53
C THR A 149 -27.92 26.28 56.11
N ILE A 150 -28.33 25.01 56.10
CA ILE A 150 -27.55 23.90 55.54
C ILE A 150 -27.38 24.05 54.02
N SER A 151 -28.42 24.47 53.30
CA SER A 151 -28.35 24.79 51.86
C SER A 151 -27.38 25.94 51.62
N PHE A 152 -27.42 27.03 52.39
CA PHE A 152 -26.51 28.15 52.18
C PHE A 152 -25.05 27.78 52.50
N HIS A 153 -24.82 26.93 53.52
CA HIS A 153 -23.48 26.40 53.84
C HIS A 153 -22.99 25.31 52.88
N THR A 154 -23.87 24.42 52.42
CA THR A 154 -23.52 23.37 51.43
C THR A 154 -23.46 23.92 50.02
N ASN A 155 -24.26 24.92 49.66
CA ASN A 155 -24.25 25.58 48.35
C ASN A 155 -23.06 26.55 48.22
N ARG A 156 -22.56 27.14 49.32
CA ARG A 156 -21.22 27.76 49.32
C ARG A 156 -20.07 26.76 49.18
N ARG A 157 -20.29 25.47 49.47
CA ARG A 157 -19.31 24.37 49.25
C ARG A 157 -19.50 23.61 47.95
N LYS A 158 -20.68 23.67 47.31
CA LYS A 158 -20.92 23.11 45.98
C LYS A 158 -20.25 24.04 44.96
N GLY A 159 -18.93 23.89 44.87
CA GLY A 159 -18.19 24.37 43.72
C GLY A 159 -18.90 23.91 42.45
N TRP A 160 -18.91 24.79 41.45
CA TRP A 160 -19.39 24.54 40.09
C TRP A 160 -19.24 23.07 39.72
N ALA A 161 -20.34 22.38 39.37
CA ALA A 161 -20.28 21.00 38.92
C ALA A 161 -19.46 20.97 37.62
N VAL A 162 -18.23 20.50 37.75
CA VAL A 162 -17.28 20.36 36.66
C VAL A 162 -17.81 19.24 35.76
N SER A 163 -18.24 19.59 34.55
CA SER A 163 -18.80 18.65 33.57
C SER A 163 -18.04 18.85 32.27
N TYR A 164 -17.09 17.96 31.99
CA TYR A 164 -16.24 18.03 30.82
C TYR A 164 -16.13 16.67 30.12
N SER A 165 -15.75 16.70 28.84
CA SER A 165 -15.32 15.55 28.07
C SER A 165 -14.00 15.88 27.38
N ILE A 166 -13.17 14.85 27.16
CA ILE A 166 -11.86 15.00 26.55
C ILE A 166 -11.78 14.09 25.34
N SER A 167 -11.37 14.64 24.21
CA SER A 167 -11.18 13.90 22.97
C SER A 167 -9.93 13.03 23.03
N GLU A 168 -9.94 11.94 22.27
CA GLU A 168 -8.72 11.19 21.98
C GLU A 168 -7.69 12.08 21.28
N VAL A 169 -6.42 11.72 21.42
CA VAL A 169 -5.35 12.43 20.72
C VAL A 169 -5.47 12.11 19.23
N ALA A 170 -5.90 13.10 18.44
CA ALA A 170 -6.09 12.96 17.01
C ALA A 170 -4.87 13.47 16.25
N GLY A 171 -4.50 12.76 15.17
CA GLY A 171 -3.37 13.06 14.32
C GLY A 171 -3.36 12.16 13.09
N PRO A 172 -2.39 12.31 12.17
CA PRO A 172 -2.26 11.41 11.04
C PRO A 172 -1.85 10.00 11.52
N GLU A 173 -2.42 8.95 10.91
CA GLU A 173 -2.05 7.56 11.21
C GLU A 173 -0.62 7.21 10.78
N ARG A 174 -0.09 7.92 9.78
CA ARG A 174 1.26 7.73 9.23
C ARG A 174 1.93 9.09 9.07
N CYS A 175 3.18 9.18 9.52
CA CYS A 175 3.97 10.40 9.48
C CYS A 175 5.10 10.25 8.46
N LEU A 176 5.23 11.19 7.53
CA LEU A 176 6.36 11.21 6.60
C LEU A 176 7.62 11.71 7.33
N LEU A 177 8.73 11.00 7.15
CA LEU A 177 10.01 11.32 7.75
C LEU A 177 10.44 12.75 7.35
N GLY A 178 10.79 13.57 8.35
CA GLY A 178 11.19 14.96 8.15
C GLY A 178 10.03 15.94 7.94
N GLN A 179 8.78 15.48 7.87
CA GLN A 179 7.62 16.37 7.78
C GLN A 179 7.18 16.84 9.17
N GLU A 180 6.66 18.06 9.23
CA GLU A 180 6.01 18.60 10.43
C GLU A 180 4.61 17.97 10.61
N VAL A 181 4.40 17.37 11.78
CA VAL A 181 3.17 16.68 12.17
C VAL A 181 2.58 17.38 13.37
N THR A 182 1.24 17.53 13.40
CA THR A 182 0.53 18.12 14.53
C THR A 182 -0.49 17.14 15.11
N LEU A 183 -0.34 16.84 16.39
CA LEU A 183 -1.33 16.12 17.18
C LEU A 183 -2.24 17.12 17.88
N ARG A 184 -3.53 16.78 18.02
CA ARG A 184 -4.52 17.61 18.71
C ARG A 184 -5.19 16.84 19.82
N CYS A 185 -5.39 17.48 20.96
CA CYS A 185 -6.20 16.97 22.06
C CYS A 185 -7.04 18.11 22.63
N SER A 186 -8.32 17.86 22.91
CA SER A 186 -9.23 18.91 23.32
C SER A 186 -10.13 18.50 24.47
N MET A 187 -10.37 19.45 25.36
CA MET A 187 -11.31 19.35 26.47
C MET A 187 -12.48 20.30 26.22
N LYS A 188 -13.70 19.78 26.34
CA LYS A 188 -14.95 20.52 26.14
C LYS A 188 -15.82 20.43 27.38
N GLY A 189 -16.37 21.55 27.83
CA GLY A 189 -17.32 21.60 28.95
C GLY A 189 -17.04 22.72 29.95
N THR A 190 -17.43 22.51 31.19
CA THR A 190 -17.26 23.47 32.29
C THR A 190 -16.05 23.09 33.14
N PHE A 191 -14.92 23.78 32.91
CA PHE A 191 -13.67 23.59 33.63
C PHE A 191 -12.99 24.94 33.92
N PRO A 192 -12.05 25.00 34.89
CA PRO A 192 -11.36 26.23 35.25
C PRO A 192 -10.55 26.86 34.10
N GLU A 193 -10.30 28.17 34.18
CA GLU A 193 -9.50 28.87 33.16
C GLU A 193 -7.99 28.54 33.27
N ASP A 194 -7.52 28.22 34.46
CA ASP A 194 -6.14 27.93 34.83
C ASP A 194 -5.76 26.44 34.70
N VAL A 195 -6.53 25.67 33.91
CA VAL A 195 -6.14 24.29 33.56
C VAL A 195 -4.84 24.32 32.76
N THR A 196 -3.83 23.60 33.26
CA THR A 196 -2.52 23.44 32.62
C THR A 196 -2.51 22.20 31.75
N ILE A 197 -1.99 22.30 30.54
CA ILE A 197 -1.85 21.17 29.62
C ILE A 197 -0.36 20.78 29.53
N LYS A 198 -0.08 19.48 29.57
CA LYS A 198 1.27 18.95 29.40
C LYS A 198 1.27 17.81 28.40
N TRP A 199 2.31 17.75 27.57
CA TRP A 199 2.55 16.66 26.63
C TRP A 199 3.79 15.88 27.07
N GLU A 200 3.68 14.55 27.14
CA GLU A 200 4.73 13.64 27.56
C GLU A 200 4.96 12.55 26.51
N TRP A 201 6.22 12.27 26.16
CA TRP A 201 6.56 11.17 25.26
C TRP A 201 6.71 9.85 26.02
N ILE A 202 6.09 8.81 25.49
CA ILE A 202 6.18 7.43 25.99
C ILE A 202 6.98 6.64 24.96
N HIS A 203 8.26 6.46 25.24
CA HIS A 203 9.13 5.59 24.43
C HIS A 203 8.93 4.13 24.86
N SER A 204 8.97 3.21 23.90
CA SER A 204 8.67 1.79 24.12
C SER A 204 9.61 1.09 25.13
N GLU A 205 10.84 1.60 25.31
CA GLU A 205 11.85 1.02 26.21
C GLU A 205 11.59 1.23 27.71
N ASP A 206 10.69 2.15 28.11
CA ASP A 206 10.46 2.51 29.52
C ASP A 206 9.31 1.71 30.16
N ARG A 207 9.34 0.37 30.00
CA ARG A 207 8.41 -0.57 30.65
C ARG A 207 8.87 -1.02 32.05
N THR A 208 9.76 -0.28 32.69
CA THR A 208 10.13 -0.49 34.10
C THR A 208 9.36 0.45 35.01
N ILE A 209 8.66 -0.15 35.97
CA ILE A 209 7.87 0.47 37.04
C ILE A 209 8.65 1.64 37.67
N PRO A 210 8.07 2.84 37.81
CA PRO A 210 8.74 3.91 38.51
C PRO A 210 8.58 3.70 40.02
N ASP A 211 9.64 3.22 40.66
CA ASP A 211 9.84 3.39 42.09
C ASP A 211 10.98 4.40 42.28
N SER A 212 10.63 5.63 42.66
CA SER A 212 11.46 6.54 43.49
C SER A 212 10.96 7.98 43.37
N ASN A 213 10.71 8.57 44.53
CA ASN A 213 10.32 9.95 44.74
C ASN A 213 11.41 10.94 44.28
N GLN A 214 11.16 11.69 43.19
CA GLN A 214 11.70 13.04 43.00
C GLN A 214 11.00 13.77 41.84
N PRO A 215 10.63 15.07 41.98
CA PRO A 215 9.97 15.81 40.93
C PRO A 215 11.01 16.36 39.94
N GLN A 216 11.36 15.57 38.93
CA GLN A 216 11.95 16.09 37.69
C GLN A 216 10.83 16.21 36.66
N SER A 217 10.43 17.44 36.37
CA SER A 217 9.52 17.76 35.28
C SER A 217 10.16 17.42 33.92
N PRO A 218 9.62 16.50 33.11
CA PRO A 218 10.01 16.39 31.72
C PRO A 218 9.24 17.44 30.92
N SER A 219 9.86 18.59 30.68
CA SER A 219 9.42 19.51 29.63
C SER A 219 9.54 18.81 28.26
N ALA A 220 8.63 19.14 27.34
CA ALA A 220 8.61 18.62 25.97
C ALA A 220 10.03 18.54 25.34
N PRO A 221 10.38 17.45 24.64
CA PRO A 221 11.71 17.27 24.08
C PRO A 221 12.05 18.36 23.06
N ARG A 222 13.35 18.67 22.95
CA ARG A 222 13.90 19.69 22.05
C ARG A 222 13.40 19.47 20.62
N GLY A 223 12.69 20.46 20.06
CA GLY A 223 12.17 20.43 18.68
C GLY A 223 10.65 20.33 18.57
N CYS A 224 9.93 20.12 19.69
CA CYS A 224 8.47 20.17 19.71
C CYS A 224 7.95 21.58 20.02
N ARG A 225 6.87 22.00 19.36
CA ARG A 225 6.14 23.22 19.63
C ARG A 225 4.75 22.89 20.16
N VAL A 226 4.39 23.44 21.31
CA VAL A 226 3.04 23.32 21.87
C VAL A 226 2.33 24.64 21.70
N THR A 227 1.12 24.60 21.14
CA THR A 227 0.22 25.76 21.07
C THR A 227 -1.13 25.42 21.65
N GLU A 228 -1.77 26.39 22.28
CA GLU A 228 -3.05 26.21 22.96
C GLU A 228 -4.05 27.22 22.41
N GLU A 229 -5.28 26.77 22.21
CA GLU A 229 -6.38 27.57 21.71
C GLU A 229 -7.58 27.41 22.64
N ARG A 230 -8.10 28.54 23.14
CA ARG A 230 -9.27 28.58 24.00
C ARG A 230 -10.40 29.32 23.31
N ALA A 231 -11.53 28.63 23.12
CA ALA A 231 -12.74 29.17 22.53
C ALA A 231 -13.94 28.85 23.42
N GLY A 232 -14.29 29.78 24.32
CA GLY A 232 -15.42 29.60 25.26
C GLY A 232 -15.25 28.39 26.17
N THR A 233 -16.11 27.38 26.00
CA THR A 233 -16.10 26.11 26.76
C THR A 233 -15.18 25.04 26.16
N HIS A 234 -14.37 25.39 25.17
CA HIS A 234 -13.48 24.47 24.46
C HIS A 234 -12.03 24.91 24.65
N LEU A 235 -11.18 23.98 25.08
CA LEU A 235 -9.74 24.15 25.20
C LEU A 235 -9.06 23.08 24.36
N THR A 236 -8.31 23.51 23.34
CA THR A 236 -7.58 22.60 22.44
C THR A 236 -6.09 22.85 22.58
N SER A 237 -5.32 21.79 22.73
CA SER A 237 -3.86 21.82 22.67
C SER A 237 -3.38 21.11 21.42
N TYR A 238 -2.37 21.69 20.79
CA TYR A 238 -1.70 21.18 19.61
C TYR A 238 -0.24 20.93 19.93
N LEU A 239 0.23 19.72 19.66
CA LEU A 239 1.65 19.36 19.73
C LEU A 239 2.17 19.19 18.31
N THR A 240 3.08 20.06 17.90
CA THR A 240 3.71 20.05 16.59
C THR A 240 5.16 19.60 16.71
N PHE A 241 5.59 18.64 15.90
CA PHE A 241 6.96 18.12 15.88
C PHE A 241 7.37 17.67 14.48
N THR A 242 8.66 17.60 14.21
CA THR A 242 9.19 17.02 12.97
C THR A 242 9.43 15.53 13.16
N ALA A 243 8.77 14.68 12.38
CA ALA A 243 8.85 13.23 12.55
C ALA A 243 10.25 12.69 12.21
N THR A 244 10.82 11.89 13.10
CA THR A 244 12.12 11.23 12.95
C THR A 244 12.01 9.72 13.12
N VAL A 245 13.02 8.97 12.67
CA VAL A 245 13.07 7.49 12.83
C VAL A 245 12.93 7.06 14.31
N LYS A 246 13.33 7.90 15.26
CA LYS A 246 13.24 7.58 16.70
C LYS A 246 11.84 7.66 17.27
N ASP A 247 10.95 8.38 16.58
CA ASP A 247 9.57 8.58 17.00
C ASP A 247 8.67 7.41 16.56
N ASP A 248 9.18 6.51 15.72
CA ASP A 248 8.46 5.33 15.27
C ASP A 248 8.19 4.36 16.43
N GLY A 249 6.93 3.97 16.59
CA GLY A 249 6.44 3.19 17.73
C GLY A 249 6.35 3.97 19.04
N ALA A 250 6.69 5.26 19.07
CA ALA A 250 6.49 6.10 20.24
C ALA A 250 5.00 6.47 20.39
N ARG A 251 4.58 6.71 21.63
CA ARG A 251 3.25 7.25 21.94
C ARG A 251 3.40 8.57 22.66
N VAL A 252 2.38 9.41 22.60
CA VAL A 252 2.40 10.70 23.29
C VAL A 252 1.17 10.80 24.20
N ARG A 253 1.39 11.22 25.44
CA ARG A 253 0.35 11.46 26.43
C ARG A 253 0.07 12.96 26.54
N CYS A 254 -1.19 13.34 26.44
CA CYS A 254 -1.71 14.66 26.77
C CYS A 254 -2.35 14.62 28.16
N CYS A 255 -1.90 15.50 29.06
CA CYS A 255 -2.35 15.59 30.45
C CYS A 255 -2.98 16.97 30.71
N PHE A 256 -4.25 16.99 31.12
CA PHE A 256 -4.94 18.17 31.63
C PHE A 256 -4.88 18.16 33.17
N LEU A 257 -4.27 19.18 33.75
CA LEU A 257 -3.96 19.26 35.18
C LEU A 257 -4.52 20.55 35.78
N HIS A 258 -5.20 20.43 36.91
CA HIS A 258 -5.60 21.59 37.71
C HIS A 258 -5.69 21.23 39.21
N GLU A 259 -4.76 21.77 39.99
CA GLU A 259 -4.52 21.37 41.39
C GLU A 259 -5.69 21.71 42.32
N ALA A 260 -6.23 22.93 42.25
CA ALA A 260 -7.26 23.40 43.20
C ALA A 260 -8.64 22.74 43.02
N LYS A 261 -8.87 22.06 41.89
CA LYS A 261 -10.10 21.32 41.58
C LYS A 261 -9.85 19.82 41.38
N GLN A 262 -8.61 19.36 41.63
CA GLN A 262 -8.22 17.95 41.50
C GLN A 262 -8.55 17.36 40.12
N ILE A 263 -8.43 18.16 39.06
CA ILE A 263 -8.59 17.66 37.69
C ILE A 263 -7.26 17.08 37.26
N ARG A 264 -7.25 15.79 36.91
CA ARG A 264 -6.13 15.09 36.30
C ARG A 264 -6.68 14.12 35.27
N GLU A 265 -6.58 14.51 34.01
CA GLU A 265 -7.10 13.72 32.91
C GLU A 265 -6.02 13.49 31.88
N GLU A 266 -5.94 12.26 31.38
CA GLU A 266 -4.85 11.81 30.53
C GLU A 266 -5.42 11.13 29.30
N ARG A 267 -4.86 11.43 28.12
CA ARG A 267 -5.16 10.73 26.86
C ARG A 267 -3.86 10.39 26.15
N VAL A 268 -3.76 9.17 25.65
CA VAL A 268 -2.55 8.67 24.98
C VAL A 268 -2.86 8.49 23.50
N SER A 269 -1.95 8.93 22.65
CA SER A 269 -2.05 8.71 21.20
C SER A 269 -1.87 7.23 20.85
N PRO A 270 -2.37 6.80 19.69
CA PRO A 270 -1.88 5.59 19.03
C PRO A 270 -0.36 5.64 18.82
N ASP A 271 0.23 4.49 18.49
CA ASP A 271 1.63 4.39 18.11
C ASP A 271 1.88 5.26 16.87
N ILE A 272 2.83 6.20 16.98
CA ILE A 272 3.29 7.00 15.86
C ILE A 272 3.98 6.06 14.88
N ARG A 273 3.53 6.03 13.64
CA ARG A 273 4.17 5.23 12.58
C ARG A 273 4.86 6.14 11.58
N VAL A 274 6.17 6.02 11.48
CA VAL A 274 6.99 6.85 10.60
C VAL A 274 7.28 6.08 9.30
N TRP A 275 7.17 6.79 8.17
CA TRP A 275 7.44 6.25 6.84
C TRP A 275 8.32 7.21 6.03
N ALA A 276 9.18 6.65 5.20
CA ALA A 276 9.97 7.42 4.26
C ALA A 276 9.78 6.85 2.84
N GLN A 277 9.35 7.72 1.92
CA GLN A 277 9.22 7.35 0.52
C GLN A 277 10.62 7.17 -0.10
N PRO A 278 10.92 6.01 -0.69
CA PRO A 278 12.24 5.72 -1.19
C PRO A 278 12.54 6.53 -2.44
N GLN A 279 13.77 7.02 -2.52
CA GLN A 279 14.29 7.66 -3.72
C GLN A 279 15.00 6.60 -4.58
N VAL A 280 14.40 6.32 -5.74
CA VAL A 280 14.90 5.30 -6.68
C VAL A 280 15.91 5.96 -7.63
N SER A 281 17.15 5.44 -7.65
CA SER A 281 18.20 5.87 -8.57
C SER A 281 17.86 5.55 -10.03
N GLU A 282 18.62 6.09 -10.96
CA GLU A 282 18.64 5.55 -12.33
C GLU A 282 19.15 4.11 -12.33
N ILE A 283 18.76 3.33 -13.35
CA ILE A 283 19.28 1.98 -13.56
C ILE A 283 20.73 2.09 -14.03
N GLN A 284 21.62 1.30 -13.44
CA GLN A 284 23.02 1.23 -13.82
C GLN A 284 23.43 -0.21 -14.14
N VAL A 285 24.47 -0.39 -14.94
CA VAL A 285 25.07 -1.70 -15.19
C VAL A 285 26.30 -1.85 -14.31
N LEU A 286 26.35 -2.90 -13.49
CA LEU A 286 27.52 -3.16 -12.66
C LEU A 286 28.71 -3.64 -13.52
N PRO A 287 29.95 -3.22 -13.20
CA PRO A 287 31.12 -3.54 -14.02
C PRO A 287 31.49 -5.03 -13.99
N GLU A 288 31.26 -5.68 -12.86
CA GLU A 288 31.53 -7.09 -12.63
C GLU A 288 30.31 -7.94 -12.99
N TRP A 289 30.48 -8.86 -13.95
CA TRP A 289 29.43 -9.77 -14.38
C TRP A 289 29.63 -11.11 -13.68
N ASP A 290 28.74 -11.41 -12.75
CA ASP A 290 28.69 -12.71 -12.09
C ASP A 290 27.24 -13.22 -12.06
N PRO A 291 26.90 -14.27 -12.84
CA PRO A 291 27.75 -15.03 -13.77
C PRO A 291 28.21 -14.22 -14.99
N ARG A 292 29.33 -14.61 -15.61
CA ARG A 292 29.97 -13.90 -16.74
C ARG A 292 29.10 -13.69 -17.97
N ASP A 293 28.08 -14.51 -18.20
CA ASP A 293 27.17 -14.41 -19.36
C ASP A 293 25.89 -13.60 -19.06
N LYS A 294 25.81 -12.97 -17.88
CA LYS A 294 24.64 -12.20 -17.47
C LYS A 294 25.00 -10.76 -17.16
N VAL A 295 24.24 -9.84 -17.75
CA VAL A 295 24.34 -8.41 -17.52
C VAL A 295 23.64 -8.07 -16.20
N PRO A 296 24.35 -7.48 -15.22
CA PRO A 296 23.77 -7.08 -13.94
C PRO A 296 23.23 -5.65 -14.00
N PHE A 297 21.92 -5.49 -14.12
CA PHE A 297 21.25 -4.21 -13.98
C PHE A 297 20.93 -3.96 -12.51
N ALA A 298 21.32 -2.80 -11.98
CA ALA A 298 21.17 -2.45 -10.58
C ALA A 298 20.40 -1.14 -10.40
N VAL A 299 19.64 -1.07 -9.31
CA VAL A 299 19.01 0.16 -8.84
C VAL A 299 19.14 0.26 -7.32
N GLN A 300 19.28 1.49 -6.81
CA GLN A 300 19.36 1.78 -5.39
C GLN A 300 18.12 2.54 -4.93
N LEU A 301 17.49 2.05 -3.86
CA LEU A 301 16.39 2.67 -3.17
C LEU A 301 16.95 3.33 -1.90
N HIS A 302 17.09 4.65 -1.93
CA HIS A 302 17.61 5.44 -0.82
C HIS A 302 16.50 5.89 0.12
N ASN A 303 16.84 6.19 1.37
CA ASN A 303 15.93 6.74 2.38
C ASN A 303 14.69 5.88 2.60
N LEU A 304 14.83 4.55 2.56
CA LEU A 304 13.76 3.62 2.84
C LEU A 304 13.55 3.54 4.36
N TYR A 305 12.30 3.72 4.81
CA TYR A 305 11.91 3.43 6.18
C TYR A 305 10.41 3.09 6.24
N PRO A 306 9.98 2.04 6.96
CA PRO A 306 10.78 1.09 7.76
C PRO A 306 11.61 0.12 6.88
N LYS A 307 12.30 -0.85 7.49
CA LYS A 307 13.27 -1.74 6.77
C LYS A 307 12.60 -2.57 5.67
N GLU A 308 11.29 -2.78 5.74
CA GLU A 308 10.52 -3.56 4.78
C GLU A 308 10.64 -2.97 3.38
N VAL A 309 11.23 -3.75 2.47
CA VAL A 309 11.49 -3.30 1.11
C VAL A 309 10.21 -3.45 0.28
N PRO A 310 9.78 -2.39 -0.43
CA PRO A 310 8.62 -2.48 -1.30
C PRO A 310 8.83 -3.49 -2.42
N PRO A 311 7.77 -4.08 -2.99
CA PRO A 311 7.91 -4.96 -4.15
C PRO A 311 8.66 -4.26 -5.29
N ILE A 312 9.80 -4.84 -5.69
CA ILE A 312 10.62 -4.41 -6.83
C ILE A 312 10.36 -5.37 -7.99
N GLN A 313 9.88 -4.84 -9.11
CA GLN A 313 9.55 -5.61 -10.29
C GLN A 313 10.44 -5.20 -11.45
N TRP A 314 11.25 -6.14 -11.95
CA TRP A 314 12.07 -5.96 -13.13
C TRP A 314 11.39 -6.55 -14.37
N GLY A 315 11.67 -5.96 -15.52
CA GLY A 315 11.23 -6.48 -16.80
C GLY A 315 11.93 -5.81 -17.97
N TRP A 316 11.62 -6.26 -19.17
CA TRP A 316 11.93 -5.54 -20.40
C TRP A 316 10.79 -5.72 -21.39
N ASP A 317 10.77 -4.93 -22.47
CA ASP A 317 9.64 -4.89 -23.41
C ASP A 317 9.19 -6.29 -23.87
N GLY A 318 7.96 -6.67 -23.49
CA GLY A 318 7.28 -7.90 -23.92
C GLY A 318 7.67 -9.19 -23.17
N ALA A 319 8.53 -9.15 -22.14
CA ALA A 319 8.84 -10.30 -21.29
C ALA A 319 8.54 -10.00 -19.81
N GLY A 320 8.17 -11.05 -19.06
CA GLY A 320 7.47 -10.98 -17.77
C GLY A 320 8.07 -10.09 -16.67
N SER A 321 7.23 -9.84 -15.66
CA SER A 321 7.58 -9.13 -14.43
C SER A 321 8.22 -10.10 -13.43
N TRP A 322 9.49 -9.88 -13.12
CA TRP A 322 10.26 -10.66 -12.16
C TRP A 322 10.33 -9.89 -10.85
N ARG A 323 9.89 -10.52 -9.75
CA ARG A 323 10.21 -10.01 -8.43
C ARG A 323 11.62 -10.47 -8.08
N GLU A 324 12.46 -9.50 -7.77
CA GLU A 324 13.80 -9.75 -7.24
C GLU A 324 13.86 -9.15 -5.85
N ASP A 325 14.26 -9.96 -4.88
CA ASP A 325 14.60 -9.46 -3.55
C ASP A 325 15.86 -8.58 -3.67
N PRO A 326 15.99 -7.54 -2.84
CA PRO A 326 17.20 -6.71 -2.84
C PRO A 326 18.41 -7.56 -2.50
N ALA A 327 19.46 -7.43 -3.29
CA ALA A 327 20.73 -8.12 -3.09
C ALA A 327 21.44 -7.67 -1.81
N GLN A 328 21.22 -6.42 -1.40
CA GLN A 328 21.82 -5.82 -0.21
C GLN A 328 20.90 -4.77 0.41
N ILE A 329 20.91 -4.68 1.74
CA ILE A 329 20.21 -3.63 2.49
C ILE A 329 21.17 -3.10 3.57
N ASP A 330 21.55 -1.84 3.43
CA ASP A 330 22.46 -1.16 4.34
C ASP A 330 21.68 -0.18 5.23
N LYS A 331 22.12 -0.06 6.48
CA LYS A 331 21.56 0.94 7.41
C LYS A 331 22.36 2.23 7.32
N ASN A 332 21.69 3.33 7.04
CA ASN A 332 22.27 4.66 6.97
C ASN A 332 22.47 5.25 8.38
N ALA A 333 23.37 6.24 8.49
CA ALA A 333 23.68 6.89 9.77
C ALA A 333 22.49 7.65 10.38
N ASP A 334 21.55 8.10 9.55
CA ASP A 334 20.32 8.77 9.96
C ASP A 334 19.22 7.80 10.44
N GLY A 335 19.48 6.49 10.39
CA GLY A 335 18.54 5.44 10.78
C GLY A 335 17.67 4.89 9.64
N THR A 336 17.70 5.49 8.45
CA THR A 336 17.02 4.97 7.25
C THR A 336 17.81 3.81 6.63
N PHE A 337 17.26 3.20 5.58
CA PHE A 337 17.89 2.09 4.86
C PHE A 337 18.12 2.43 3.39
N THR A 338 19.18 1.86 2.83
CA THR A 338 19.44 1.85 1.39
C THR A 338 19.39 0.42 0.91
N ALA A 339 18.48 0.11 -0.02
CA ALA A 339 18.36 -1.23 -0.60
C ALA A 339 18.86 -1.22 -2.05
N THR A 340 19.70 -2.20 -2.41
CA THR A 340 20.19 -2.39 -3.78
C THR A 340 19.54 -3.62 -4.38
N SER A 341 18.80 -3.46 -5.48
CA SER A 341 18.25 -4.58 -6.26
C SER A 341 19.06 -4.79 -7.52
N VAL A 342 19.38 -6.04 -7.84
CA VAL A 342 20.21 -6.40 -8.99
C VAL A 342 19.53 -7.50 -9.80
N TRP A 343 19.14 -7.17 -11.03
CA TRP A 343 18.57 -8.12 -11.97
C TRP A 343 19.60 -8.59 -13.00
N ARG A 344 19.80 -9.91 -13.11
CA ARG A 344 20.83 -10.51 -13.96
C ARG A 344 20.22 -11.10 -15.22
N VAL A 345 20.42 -10.41 -16.33
CA VAL A 345 19.82 -10.76 -17.63
C VAL A 345 20.83 -11.49 -18.51
N PRO A 346 20.50 -12.68 -19.06
CA PRO A 346 21.38 -13.35 -20.02
C PRO A 346 21.70 -12.44 -21.21
N SER A 347 22.98 -12.26 -21.52
CA SER A 347 23.47 -11.40 -22.61
C SER A 347 22.82 -11.73 -23.96
N ARG A 348 22.57 -13.01 -24.21
CA ARG A 348 21.88 -13.55 -25.41
C ARG A 348 20.42 -13.13 -25.56
N SER A 349 19.78 -12.63 -24.49
CA SER A 349 18.40 -12.15 -24.53
C SER A 349 18.30 -10.68 -24.94
N LEU A 350 19.42 -9.96 -24.94
CA LEU A 350 19.51 -8.54 -25.25
C LEU A 350 19.83 -8.36 -26.74
N THR A 351 18.92 -8.76 -27.63
CA THR A 351 19.20 -8.80 -29.08
C THR A 351 18.70 -7.57 -29.85
N ARG A 352 17.72 -6.83 -29.32
CA ARG A 352 17.05 -5.76 -30.05
C ARG A 352 17.56 -4.37 -29.65
N PRO A 353 17.84 -3.47 -30.62
CA PRO A 353 18.23 -2.08 -30.37
C PRO A 353 17.32 -1.31 -29.42
N GLU A 354 16.02 -1.58 -29.52
CA GLU A 354 14.96 -0.84 -28.85
C GLU A 354 14.61 -1.43 -27.49
N LEU A 355 15.28 -2.52 -27.08
CA LEU A 355 14.97 -3.19 -25.82
C LEU A 355 15.28 -2.26 -24.65
N ARG A 356 14.25 -1.95 -23.86
CA ARG A 356 14.35 -1.16 -22.63
C ARG A 356 14.19 -2.06 -21.43
N VAL A 357 15.18 -2.03 -20.54
CA VAL A 357 15.07 -2.63 -19.20
C VAL A 357 14.30 -1.66 -18.32
N ARG A 358 13.33 -2.17 -17.57
CA ARG A 358 12.46 -1.38 -16.69
C ARG A 358 12.46 -1.95 -15.28
N VAL A 359 12.38 -1.06 -14.30
CA VAL A 359 12.12 -1.41 -12.91
C VAL A 359 10.97 -0.58 -12.37
N CYS A 360 10.02 -1.26 -11.74
CA CYS A 360 8.84 -0.67 -11.10
C CYS A 360 8.92 -0.94 -9.59
N VAL A 361 8.83 0.12 -8.79
CA VAL A 361 8.86 0.03 -7.32
C VAL A 361 7.52 0.51 -6.76
N GLN A 362 6.80 -0.39 -6.07
CA GLN A 362 5.49 -0.09 -5.48
C GLN A 362 5.62 0.17 -3.98
N HIS A 363 5.66 1.43 -3.56
CA HIS A 363 5.92 1.81 -2.17
C HIS A 363 4.72 1.61 -1.22
N GLY A 364 3.48 1.78 -1.71
CA GLY A 364 2.28 1.59 -0.89
C GLY A 364 1.01 1.31 -1.72
N PRO A 365 -0.05 0.76 -1.12
CA PRO A 365 -1.32 0.53 -1.79
C PRO A 365 -1.98 1.87 -2.17
N GLY A 366 -2.26 2.07 -3.46
CA GLY A 366 -2.89 3.30 -3.98
C GLY A 366 -1.91 4.43 -4.36
N GLU A 367 -0.61 4.30 -4.06
CA GLU A 367 0.42 5.21 -4.55
C GLU A 367 0.83 4.85 -5.99
N PRO A 368 1.18 5.84 -6.84
CA PRO A 368 1.74 5.55 -8.15
C PRO A 368 3.07 4.82 -8.02
N ALA A 369 3.28 3.79 -8.85
CA ALA A 369 4.56 3.10 -8.91
C ALA A 369 5.66 4.06 -9.38
N ILE A 370 6.85 3.95 -8.80
CA ILE A 370 8.03 4.66 -9.29
C ILE A 370 8.67 3.78 -10.37
N GLU A 371 8.76 4.30 -11.58
CA GLU A 371 9.32 3.59 -12.73
C GLU A 371 10.64 4.21 -13.19
N ARG A 372 11.59 3.34 -13.53
CA ARG A 372 12.86 3.70 -14.19
C ARG A 372 13.07 2.80 -15.38
N GLU A 373 13.67 3.35 -16.42
CA GLU A 373 13.93 2.63 -17.68
C GLU A 373 15.33 2.95 -18.20
N LEU A 374 16.01 1.95 -18.76
CA LEU A 374 17.31 2.09 -19.40
C LEU A 374 17.30 1.39 -20.76
N SER A 375 17.65 2.13 -21.81
CA SER A 375 17.81 1.57 -23.15
C SER A 375 19.16 0.86 -23.25
N LEU A 376 19.26 -0.15 -24.11
CA LEU A 376 20.55 -0.81 -24.37
C LEU A 376 21.61 0.13 -24.96
N ARG A 377 21.21 1.19 -25.67
CA ARG A 377 22.14 2.20 -26.21
C ARG A 377 22.77 3.04 -25.11
N ASP A 378 21.97 3.44 -24.12
CA ASP A 378 22.41 4.30 -23.02
C ASP A 378 23.14 3.51 -21.92
N ALA A 379 22.98 2.18 -21.89
CA ALA A 379 23.57 1.31 -20.90
C ALA A 379 25.12 1.22 -20.96
N GLY A 380 25.76 1.82 -21.98
CA GLY A 380 27.22 1.76 -22.15
C GLY A 380 27.75 0.34 -22.44
N LEU A 381 26.87 -0.56 -22.88
CA LEU A 381 27.19 -1.97 -23.14
C LEU A 381 27.65 -2.25 -24.57
N LEU A 382 27.34 -1.33 -25.48
CA LEU A 382 27.56 -1.52 -26.91
C LEU A 382 29.04 -1.70 -27.22
N ARG A 383 29.35 -2.77 -27.96
CA ARG A 383 30.69 -3.04 -28.50
C ARG A 383 30.60 -3.20 -30.01
N PRO A 384 31.34 -2.40 -30.80
CA PRO A 384 31.34 -2.54 -32.24
C PRO A 384 32.03 -3.86 -32.67
N PRO A 385 31.58 -4.48 -33.78
CA PRO A 385 32.23 -5.65 -34.34
C PRO A 385 33.58 -5.32 -34.94
N ASP A 386 34.53 -6.24 -34.78
CA ASP A 386 35.71 -6.31 -35.63
C ASP A 386 35.48 -7.37 -36.71
N VAL A 387 35.78 -7.02 -37.96
CA VAL A 387 35.48 -7.82 -39.15
C VAL A 387 36.78 -8.17 -39.83
N SER A 388 37.08 -9.47 -39.92
CA SER A 388 38.30 -9.98 -40.54
C SER A 388 38.35 -9.66 -42.03
N GLU A 389 39.56 -9.68 -42.60
CA GLU A 389 39.70 -9.81 -44.06
C GLU A 389 39.00 -11.07 -44.56
N ILE A 390 38.52 -11.03 -45.80
CA ILE A 390 37.85 -12.19 -46.41
C ILE A 390 38.90 -13.24 -46.75
N SER A 391 38.79 -14.40 -46.11
CA SER A 391 39.70 -15.52 -46.33
C SER A 391 39.11 -16.56 -47.28
N GLN A 392 40.00 -17.29 -47.96
CA GLN A 392 39.67 -18.45 -48.76
C GLN A 392 40.31 -19.67 -48.08
N PRO A 393 39.55 -20.71 -47.71
CA PRO A 393 40.15 -21.90 -47.16
C PRO A 393 41.03 -22.60 -48.20
N GLU A 394 42.20 -23.10 -47.77
CA GLU A 394 43.28 -23.63 -48.62
C GLU A 394 42.92 -24.90 -49.43
N SER A 395 41.72 -25.47 -49.29
CA SER A 395 41.36 -26.70 -50.00
C SER A 395 39.92 -26.71 -50.51
N MET A 396 39.76 -26.63 -51.83
CA MET A 396 38.61 -27.20 -52.53
C MET A 396 39.13 -28.22 -53.55
N PRO A 397 38.53 -29.42 -53.65
CA PRO A 397 38.79 -30.32 -54.76
C PRO A 397 38.49 -29.59 -56.07
N THR A 398 39.42 -29.67 -57.03
CA THR A 398 39.32 -29.05 -58.35
C THR A 398 37.93 -29.29 -58.96
N GLY A 399 37.14 -28.23 -59.12
CA GLY A 399 35.83 -28.25 -59.78
C GLY A 399 34.58 -28.11 -58.89
N LYS A 400 34.70 -27.80 -57.59
CA LYS A 400 33.53 -27.71 -56.66
C LYS A 400 33.12 -26.31 -56.17
N GLY A 401 33.70 -25.24 -56.71
CA GLY A 401 33.36 -23.87 -56.31
C GLY A 401 34.33 -23.24 -55.31
N VAL A 402 34.04 -22.01 -54.90
CA VAL A 402 34.87 -21.16 -54.04
C VAL A 402 34.12 -20.85 -52.75
N ILE A 403 34.78 -20.90 -51.61
CA ILE A 403 34.21 -20.46 -50.32
C ILE A 403 34.96 -19.22 -49.87
N LEU A 404 34.22 -18.13 -49.67
CA LEU A 404 34.71 -16.92 -49.02
C LEU A 404 34.19 -16.93 -47.58
N SER A 405 35.05 -16.74 -46.60
CA SER A 405 34.65 -16.63 -45.20
C SER A 405 35.06 -15.29 -44.60
N CYS A 406 34.20 -14.79 -43.72
CA CYS A 406 34.43 -13.58 -42.94
C CYS A 406 34.10 -13.88 -41.47
N HIS A 407 35.04 -13.57 -40.58
CA HIS A 407 34.91 -13.80 -39.15
C HIS A 407 34.69 -12.46 -38.44
N ILE A 408 33.62 -12.40 -37.64
CA ILE A 408 33.16 -11.18 -36.97
C ILE A 408 33.20 -11.41 -35.47
N VAL A 409 33.95 -10.59 -34.72
CA VAL A 409 34.24 -10.81 -33.29
C VAL A 409 34.01 -9.57 -32.45
N GLY A 410 33.93 -9.76 -31.13
CA GLY A 410 34.02 -8.68 -30.13
C GLY A 410 32.78 -7.80 -29.98
N HIS A 411 31.69 -8.10 -30.69
CA HIS A 411 30.50 -7.24 -30.72
C HIS A 411 29.50 -7.56 -29.61
N PHE A 412 28.76 -6.54 -29.19
CA PHE A 412 27.61 -6.66 -28.30
C PHE A 412 26.61 -5.53 -28.61
N PRO A 413 25.30 -5.82 -28.78
CA PRO A 413 24.64 -7.12 -28.68
C PRO A 413 25.01 -8.08 -29.83
N GLY A 414 24.63 -9.35 -29.72
CA GLY A 414 24.99 -10.40 -30.69
C GLY A 414 24.22 -10.39 -32.01
N GLU A 415 23.24 -9.52 -32.18
CA GLU A 415 22.49 -9.38 -33.42
C GLU A 415 23.29 -8.53 -34.43
N LEU A 416 23.45 -9.05 -35.65
CA LEU A 416 24.16 -8.38 -36.76
C LEU A 416 23.28 -8.33 -38.01
N SER A 417 23.41 -7.26 -38.79
CA SER A 417 22.86 -7.19 -40.14
C SER A 417 23.96 -7.50 -41.14
N ILE A 418 24.05 -8.77 -41.57
CA ILE A 418 25.10 -9.24 -42.47
C ILE A 418 24.53 -9.41 -43.87
N THR A 419 25.19 -8.84 -44.88
CA THR A 419 24.85 -9.05 -46.29
C THR A 419 26.11 -9.22 -47.14
N TRP A 420 26.02 -10.10 -48.15
CA TRP A 420 27.07 -10.24 -49.16
C TRP A 420 26.70 -9.44 -50.40
N LEU A 421 27.65 -8.65 -50.91
CA LEU A 421 27.51 -7.86 -52.12
C LEU A 421 28.50 -8.35 -53.19
N ARG A 422 28.14 -8.19 -54.45
CA ARG A 422 29.01 -8.42 -55.61
C ARG A 422 29.19 -7.11 -56.36
N ARG A 423 30.43 -6.80 -56.73
CA ARG A 423 30.78 -5.71 -57.63
C ARG A 423 31.48 -6.30 -58.86
N GLY A 424 30.87 -6.15 -60.03
CA GLY A 424 31.43 -6.61 -61.29
C GLY A 424 32.65 -5.78 -61.72
N LYS A 425 33.40 -6.32 -62.69
CA LYS A 425 34.60 -5.67 -63.21
C LYS A 425 34.24 -4.33 -63.89
N GLY A 426 34.68 -3.22 -63.28
CA GLY A 426 34.43 -1.86 -63.78
C GLY A 426 33.06 -1.29 -63.42
N GLU A 427 32.28 -1.99 -62.59
CA GLU A 427 31.02 -1.47 -62.05
C GLU A 427 31.29 -0.54 -60.86
N ALA A 428 30.58 0.59 -60.81
CA ALA A 428 30.72 1.56 -59.72
C ALA A 428 30.00 1.11 -58.44
N ASN A 429 28.88 0.40 -58.56
CA ASN A 429 28.01 0.04 -57.44
C ASN A 429 28.07 -1.47 -57.18
N ALA A 430 28.08 -1.85 -55.90
CA ALA A 430 27.93 -3.24 -55.51
C ALA A 430 26.43 -3.59 -55.39
N VAL A 431 26.08 -4.81 -55.76
CA VAL A 431 24.70 -5.32 -55.75
C VAL A 431 24.57 -6.43 -54.72
N THR A 432 23.49 -6.44 -53.94
CA THR A 432 23.22 -7.48 -52.95
C THR A 432 23.02 -8.84 -53.60
N LEU A 433 23.79 -9.82 -53.16
CA LEU A 433 23.66 -11.20 -53.58
C LEU A 433 22.40 -11.84 -52.98
N ARG A 434 21.78 -12.73 -53.75
CA ARG A 434 20.62 -13.52 -53.34
C ARG A 434 20.92 -14.99 -53.59
N GLU A 435 20.40 -15.86 -52.74
CA GLU A 435 20.59 -17.30 -52.90
C GLU A 435 20.06 -17.76 -54.26
N SER A 436 20.91 -18.52 -54.98
CA SER A 436 20.62 -19.02 -56.32
C SER A 436 21.39 -20.31 -56.57
N ALA A 437 21.22 -20.91 -57.74
CA ALA A 437 22.06 -22.04 -58.16
C ALA A 437 23.56 -21.66 -58.30
N GLU A 438 23.89 -20.37 -58.34
CA GLU A 438 25.24 -19.85 -58.56
C GLU A 438 25.95 -19.54 -57.24
N CYS A 439 25.21 -19.17 -56.19
CA CYS A 439 25.77 -18.84 -54.89
C CYS A 439 24.83 -19.16 -53.72
N ARG A 440 25.43 -19.56 -52.59
CA ARG A 440 24.75 -19.83 -51.32
C ARG A 440 25.44 -19.08 -50.20
N MET A 441 24.67 -18.53 -49.27
CA MET A 441 25.20 -17.83 -48.10
C MET A 441 24.87 -18.62 -46.84
N GLU A 442 25.87 -18.84 -46.00
CA GLU A 442 25.71 -19.48 -44.70
C GLU A 442 26.08 -18.45 -43.63
N TYR A 443 25.19 -18.31 -42.65
CA TYR A 443 25.36 -17.42 -41.50
C TYR A 443 25.33 -18.29 -40.26
N ASP A 444 26.48 -18.48 -39.62
CA ASP A 444 26.52 -19.27 -38.40
C ASP A 444 25.77 -18.53 -37.29
N ARG A 445 25.31 -19.26 -36.27
CA ARG A 445 24.69 -18.62 -35.11
C ARG A 445 25.75 -17.85 -34.33
N ALA A 446 25.44 -16.63 -33.88
CA ALA A 446 26.32 -15.90 -32.98
C ALA A 446 26.56 -16.70 -31.68
N ILE A 447 27.83 -16.91 -31.34
CA ILE A 447 28.30 -17.65 -30.17
C ILE A 447 28.86 -16.65 -29.15
N LEU A 448 28.61 -16.88 -27.87
CA LEU A 448 29.20 -16.08 -26.80
C LEU A 448 30.72 -16.31 -26.78
N ALA A 449 31.48 -15.23 -26.83
CA ALA A 449 32.93 -15.28 -26.75
C ALA A 449 33.40 -15.71 -25.34
N LEU A 450 34.68 -16.05 -25.23
CA LEU A 450 35.28 -16.53 -23.98
C LEU A 450 35.22 -15.50 -22.84
N ASP A 451 35.14 -14.21 -23.18
CA ASP A 451 34.99 -13.13 -22.22
C ASP A 451 33.60 -13.11 -21.54
N GLY A 452 32.62 -13.85 -22.07
CA GLY A 452 31.23 -13.91 -21.60
C GLY A 452 30.41 -12.65 -21.92
N LYS A 453 31.03 -11.62 -22.49
CA LYS A 453 30.46 -10.28 -22.66
C LYS A 453 30.24 -9.89 -24.12
N SER A 454 30.94 -10.54 -25.04
CA SER A 454 30.84 -10.28 -26.47
C SER A 454 30.43 -11.52 -27.25
N PHE A 455 30.07 -11.32 -28.52
CA PHE A 455 29.68 -12.36 -29.44
C PHE A 455 30.67 -12.46 -30.60
N GLN A 456 30.72 -13.65 -31.18
CA GLN A 456 31.47 -13.95 -32.39
C GLN A 456 30.61 -14.77 -33.35
N GLN A 457 30.80 -14.55 -34.65
CA GLN A 457 30.02 -15.17 -35.71
C GLN A 457 30.87 -15.32 -36.97
N GLU A 458 30.70 -16.42 -37.68
CA GLU A 458 31.30 -16.63 -39.00
C GLU A 458 30.20 -16.58 -40.08
N THR A 459 30.50 -15.97 -41.21
CA THR A 459 29.66 -16.02 -42.40
C THR A 459 30.45 -16.51 -43.60
N ARG A 460 29.81 -17.33 -44.43
CA ARG A 460 30.41 -17.97 -45.60
C ARG A 460 29.58 -17.71 -46.85
N LEU A 461 30.24 -17.29 -47.92
CA LEU A 461 29.68 -17.22 -49.26
C LEU A 461 30.27 -18.34 -50.11
N ILE A 462 29.42 -19.25 -50.57
CA ILE A 462 29.78 -20.41 -51.37
C ILE A 462 29.38 -20.11 -52.83
N LEU A 463 30.36 -20.01 -53.72
CA LEU A 463 30.19 -19.76 -55.15
C LEU A 463 30.33 -21.09 -55.90
N MET A 464 29.24 -21.60 -56.47
CA MET A 464 29.21 -22.91 -57.14
C MET A 464 29.80 -22.84 -58.56
N MET A 465 29.56 -21.73 -59.26
CA MET A 465 30.02 -21.49 -60.62
C MET A 465 30.59 -20.07 -60.71
N PRO A 466 31.86 -19.83 -60.36
CA PRO A 466 32.46 -18.51 -60.48
C PRO A 466 32.56 -18.13 -61.98
N LYS A 467 31.65 -17.26 -62.43
CA LYS A 467 31.52 -16.89 -63.85
C LYS A 467 32.41 -15.70 -64.26
N ASP A 468 32.91 -14.91 -63.30
CA ASP A 468 33.50 -13.60 -63.60
C ASP A 468 34.96 -13.49 -63.15
N GLN A 469 35.87 -13.50 -64.12
CA GLN A 469 37.23 -13.01 -63.94
C GLN A 469 37.17 -11.48 -63.74
N GLY A 470 37.43 -11.04 -62.52
CA GLY A 470 37.61 -9.65 -62.10
C GLY A 470 36.54 -9.14 -61.13
N ALA A 471 35.64 -10.00 -60.66
CA ALA A 471 34.61 -9.63 -59.68
C ALA A 471 35.18 -9.50 -58.26
N GLU A 472 34.63 -8.56 -57.50
CA GLU A 472 34.92 -8.31 -56.09
C GLU A 472 33.68 -8.68 -55.27
N TYR A 473 33.87 -9.48 -54.23
CA TYR A 473 32.82 -9.82 -53.26
C TYR A 473 33.07 -9.09 -51.95
N ILE A 474 32.01 -8.52 -51.38
CA ILE A 474 32.10 -7.63 -50.22
C ILE A 474 31.21 -8.20 -49.12
N CYS A 475 31.77 -8.36 -47.92
CA CYS A 475 31.01 -8.62 -46.70
C CYS A 475 30.63 -7.28 -46.07
N HIS A 476 29.33 -6.98 -46.04
CA HIS A 476 28.76 -5.76 -45.50
C HIS A 476 28.07 -6.05 -44.16
N VAL A 477 28.61 -5.51 -43.08
CA VAL A 477 28.23 -5.80 -41.70
C VAL A 477 27.70 -4.54 -41.00
N GLY A 478 26.40 -4.51 -40.76
CA GLY A 478 25.74 -3.52 -39.91
C GLY A 478 25.62 -4.00 -38.47
N HIS A 479 25.75 -3.07 -37.52
CA HIS A 479 25.58 -3.35 -36.09
C HIS A 479 25.08 -2.11 -35.35
N LEU A 480 24.43 -2.34 -34.21
CA LEU A 480 23.83 -1.29 -33.39
C LEU A 480 24.80 -0.21 -32.90
N ALA A 481 26.05 -0.60 -32.66
CA ALA A 481 27.13 0.26 -32.18
C ALA A 481 27.82 1.06 -33.30
N LEU A 482 27.45 0.83 -34.56
CA LEU A 482 28.06 1.48 -35.71
C LEU A 482 27.16 2.58 -36.26
N GLU A 483 27.75 3.74 -36.57
CA GLU A 483 27.09 4.79 -37.36
C GLU A 483 27.02 4.42 -38.84
N THR A 484 28.09 3.80 -39.36
CA THR A 484 28.21 3.30 -40.73
C THR A 484 28.60 1.83 -40.73
N PRO A 485 27.99 0.98 -41.58
CA PRO A 485 28.37 -0.42 -41.71
C PRO A 485 29.85 -0.63 -42.06
N ILE A 486 30.41 -1.75 -41.62
CA ILE A 486 31.78 -2.15 -41.99
C ILE A 486 31.72 -2.97 -43.27
N GLU A 487 32.56 -2.62 -44.23
CA GLU A 487 32.75 -3.38 -45.46
C GLU A 487 34.15 -4.00 -45.52
N ARG A 488 34.22 -5.27 -45.93
CA ARG A 488 35.46 -5.99 -46.24
C ARG A 488 35.35 -6.60 -47.62
N SER A 489 36.37 -6.40 -48.45
CA SER A 489 36.41 -6.87 -49.83
C SER A 489 37.34 -8.06 -49.99
N SER A 490 36.95 -9.00 -50.84
CA SER A 490 37.84 -10.06 -51.31
C SER A 490 38.81 -9.52 -52.36
N CYS A 491 39.94 -10.20 -52.54
CA CYS A 491 40.80 -9.99 -53.69
C CYS A 491 40.00 -10.15 -55.00
N LYS A 492 40.30 -9.34 -56.01
CA LYS A 492 39.66 -9.44 -57.34
C LYS A 492 40.05 -10.79 -57.97
N TRP A 493 39.03 -11.53 -58.39
CA TRP A 493 39.14 -12.90 -58.90
C TRP A 493 39.56 -12.99 -60.36
#